data_AF-A0AAN7TGC0-F1
#
_entry.id   AF-A0AAN7TGC0-F1
#
_cell.length_a   1.000
_cell.length_b   1.000
_cell.length_c   1.000
_cell.angle_alpha   90.00
_cell.angle_beta   90.00
_cell.angle_gamma   90.00
#
_symmetry.space_group_name_H-M   'P 1'
#
loop_
_entity.id
_entity.type
_entity.pdbx_description
1 polymer ?
#
loop_
_entity_poly.entity_id
_entity_poly.type
_entity_poly.pdbx_seq_one_letter_code
_entity_poly.pdbx_strand_id
1 'polypeptide(L)'
;MGLALLCWTHLCIITAAAAAAPAEQSLLVQHAHNDRSASASLFLELEEFARITDITYCVGVAGTGIIKPFECLSRCSDFPAFELVRTWNTGPLLDDSSGYIALDHAKQRLIVAIRGTYSISSALVDLLTLPAEYSPYLGGEGDQPVCHSCSVHAGFQRSWGHTQKMVMDALQDQVASHPSYALHVVGHSLGGVVAGFAGLDMMAHGWQPTITTFGEPRGGNKAFVEWFDARYGLNESTQDRNKLKYRRVTHVDDPIPQVPPTEFGFLPHAGEIYISKAALSPDLADLQHCMGSMDKNCIAGQDPTIGGDLGEHSAGFSLHVPARWKLWNMLFAHRDYFWRLGLCVPGGDPGRYEEHLPRG
;
A
#
# COMPACT_ATOMS: atom_id res chain seq x y z
N MET A 1 -105.55 5.81 -11.44
CA MET A 1 -105.88 6.89 -10.49
C MET A 1 -104.74 6.92 -9.47
N GLY A 2 -103.60 7.54 -9.79
CA GLY A 2 -103.22 8.93 -9.46
C GLY A 2 -102.25 8.86 -8.26
N LEU A 3 -101.08 9.49 -8.18
CA LEU A 3 -100.56 10.73 -8.75
C LEU A 3 -99.04 10.58 -9.03
N ALA A 4 -98.53 11.24 -10.08
CA ALA A 4 -97.10 11.46 -10.30
C ALA A 4 -96.77 12.94 -10.01
N LEU A 5 -95.79 13.17 -9.14
CA LEU A 5 -95.25 14.49 -8.80
C LEU A 5 -93.89 14.71 -9.49
N LEU A 6 -93.74 15.92 -10.05
CA LEU A 6 -92.52 16.48 -10.64
C LEU A 6 -91.43 16.65 -9.59
N CYS A 7 -90.19 16.31 -9.92
CA CYS A 7 -89.01 16.64 -9.10
C CYS A 7 -88.03 17.48 -9.93
N TRP A 8 -87.71 18.67 -9.40
CA TRP A 8 -86.76 19.62 -9.94
C TRP A 8 -85.32 19.20 -9.62
N THR A 9 -84.43 19.55 -10.54
CA THR A 9 -82.98 19.31 -10.52
C THR A 9 -82.27 20.31 -9.61
N HIS A 10 -81.53 19.82 -8.61
CA HIS A 10 -80.50 20.60 -7.92
C HIS A 10 -79.12 19.98 -8.15
N LEU A 11 -78.23 20.83 -8.66
CA LEU A 11 -76.83 20.60 -9.00
C LEU A 11 -76.00 20.60 -7.70
N CYS A 12 -75.41 19.46 -7.32
CA CYS A 12 -74.41 19.39 -6.25
C CYS A 12 -73.00 19.36 -6.86
N ILE A 13 -72.23 20.40 -6.57
CA ILE A 13 -70.80 20.51 -6.89
C ILE A 13 -70.03 19.58 -5.93
N ILE A 14 -69.39 18.53 -6.45
CA ILE A 14 -68.48 17.67 -5.69
C ILE A 14 -67.07 18.23 -5.84
N THR A 15 -66.51 18.73 -4.74
CA THR A 15 -65.09 19.07 -4.62
C THR A 15 -64.28 17.78 -4.48
N ALA A 16 -63.43 17.48 -5.46
CA ALA A 16 -62.50 16.36 -5.39
C ALA A 16 -61.34 16.72 -4.44
N ALA A 17 -61.31 16.10 -3.26
CA ALA A 17 -60.13 16.08 -2.41
C ALA A 17 -59.13 15.08 -3.00
N ALA A 18 -58.03 15.59 -3.57
CA ALA A 18 -56.92 14.76 -4.04
C ALA A 18 -56.24 14.11 -2.83
N ALA A 19 -56.40 12.79 -2.69
CA ALA A 19 -55.63 11.99 -1.76
C ALA A 19 -54.18 11.89 -2.28
N ALA A 20 -53.24 12.56 -1.61
CA ALA A 20 -51.83 12.44 -1.89
C ALA A 20 -51.36 11.02 -1.54
N ALA A 21 -50.81 10.31 -2.53
CA ALA A 21 -50.09 9.06 -2.32
C ALA A 21 -48.89 9.30 -1.38
N PRO A 22 -48.52 8.34 -0.52
CA PRO A 22 -47.33 8.48 0.31
C PRO A 22 -46.12 8.50 -0.62
N ALA A 23 -45.38 9.59 -0.58
CA ALA A 23 -44.06 9.66 -1.20
C ALA A 23 -43.19 8.58 -0.54
N GLU A 24 -42.74 7.59 -1.31
CA GLU A 24 -41.54 6.83 -0.98
C GLU A 24 -40.41 7.86 -0.89
N GLN A 25 -40.15 8.33 0.34
CA GLN A 25 -38.90 8.98 0.67
C GLN A 25 -37.83 7.90 0.52
N SER A 26 -37.23 7.85 -0.67
CA SER A 26 -35.89 7.31 -0.79
C SER A 26 -35.07 8.00 0.30
N LEU A 27 -34.61 7.20 1.26
CA LEU A 27 -33.53 7.56 2.15
C LEU A 27 -32.31 7.79 1.26
N LEU A 28 -32.24 8.98 0.66
CA LEU A 28 -30.99 9.62 0.32
C LEU A 28 -30.30 9.89 1.65
N VAL A 29 -29.73 8.83 2.22
CA VAL A 29 -28.52 8.99 2.99
C VAL A 29 -27.51 9.52 1.99
N GLN A 30 -27.46 10.85 1.85
CA GLN A 30 -26.22 11.52 1.54
C GLN A 30 -25.27 11.16 2.69
N HIS A 31 -24.72 9.94 2.62
CA HIS A 31 -23.40 9.72 3.12
C HIS A 31 -22.59 10.76 2.35
N ALA A 32 -22.16 11.82 3.03
CA ALA A 32 -20.91 12.43 2.64
C ALA A 32 -19.97 11.24 2.52
N HIS A 33 -19.67 10.81 1.28
CA HIS A 33 -18.70 9.78 1.04
C HIS A 33 -17.49 10.28 1.80
N ASN A 34 -17.13 9.60 2.88
CA ASN A 34 -15.92 9.95 3.59
C ASN A 34 -14.83 9.65 2.56
N ASP A 35 -14.29 10.70 1.92
CA ASP A 35 -13.32 10.63 0.80
C ASP A 35 -12.06 9.83 1.17
N ARG A 36 -11.95 9.53 2.47
CA ARG A 36 -10.92 8.72 3.09
C ARG A 36 -11.22 7.22 3.09
N SER A 37 -12.44 6.76 2.83
CA SER A 37 -12.77 5.32 2.94
C SER A 37 -12.17 4.49 1.80
N ALA A 38 -11.54 3.36 2.13
CA ALA A 38 -11.13 2.37 1.16
C ALA A 38 -12.33 1.55 0.66
N SER A 39 -12.34 1.18 -0.62
CA SER A 39 -13.36 0.28 -1.17
C SER A 39 -13.09 -1.18 -0.79
N ALA A 40 -14.15 -1.99 -0.76
CA ALA A 40 -14.01 -3.43 -0.51
C ALA A 40 -13.11 -4.13 -1.55
N SER A 41 -13.14 -3.70 -2.81
CA SER A 41 -12.29 -4.26 -3.87
C SER A 41 -10.82 -3.93 -3.63
N LEU A 42 -10.52 -2.70 -3.20
CA LEU A 42 -9.17 -2.28 -2.87
C LEU A 42 -8.66 -3.05 -1.65
N PHE A 43 -9.47 -3.20 -0.60
CA PHE A 43 -9.10 -3.99 0.58
C PHE A 43 -8.69 -5.42 0.22
N LEU A 44 -9.50 -6.13 -0.58
CA LEU A 44 -9.19 -7.49 -1.02
C LEU A 44 -7.93 -7.57 -1.88
N GLU A 45 -7.69 -6.56 -2.71
CA GLU A 45 -6.49 -6.47 -3.54
C GLU A 45 -5.24 -6.22 -2.68
N LEU A 46 -5.31 -5.33 -1.69
CA LEU A 46 -4.19 -5.06 -0.77
C LEU A 46 -3.86 -6.28 0.10
N GLU A 47 -4.88 -7.00 0.57
CA GLU A 47 -4.71 -8.27 1.30
C GLU A 47 -3.99 -9.32 0.42
N GLU A 48 -4.42 -9.47 -0.84
CA GLU A 48 -3.77 -10.36 -1.79
C GLU A 48 -2.32 -9.94 -2.07
N PHE A 49 -2.04 -8.64 -2.23
CA PHE A 49 -0.68 -8.16 -2.44
C PHE A 49 0.21 -8.32 -1.22
N ALA A 50 -0.33 -8.25 0.00
CA ALA A 50 0.43 -8.58 1.20
C ALA A 50 0.89 -10.04 1.16
N ARG A 51 -0.01 -10.95 0.78
CA ARG A 51 0.27 -12.39 0.59
C ARG A 51 1.32 -12.66 -0.49
N ILE A 52 1.23 -11.97 -1.63
CA ILE A 52 2.20 -12.04 -2.74
C ILE A 52 3.56 -11.50 -2.30
N THR A 53 3.56 -10.41 -1.52
CA THR A 53 4.79 -9.79 -1.02
C THR A 53 5.49 -10.69 0.01
N ASP A 54 4.75 -11.40 0.88
CA ASP A 54 5.33 -12.33 1.84
C ASP A 54 6.15 -13.45 1.17
N ILE A 55 5.70 -13.94 0.01
CA ILE A 55 6.41 -14.98 -0.76
C ILE A 55 7.83 -14.56 -1.14
N THR A 56 8.10 -13.25 -1.26
CA THR A 56 9.46 -12.75 -1.56
C THR A 56 10.49 -13.17 -0.53
N TYR A 57 10.08 -13.45 0.72
CA TYR A 57 10.96 -13.92 1.79
C TYR A 57 11.38 -15.38 1.63
N CYS A 58 10.76 -16.13 0.72
CA CYS A 58 11.26 -17.44 0.28
C CYS A 58 12.45 -17.34 -0.68
N VAL A 59 12.73 -16.17 -1.25
CA VAL A 59 13.86 -15.94 -2.15
C VAL A 59 15.06 -15.43 -1.35
N GLY A 60 16.16 -16.18 -1.39
CA GLY A 60 17.44 -15.79 -0.80
C GLY A 60 18.13 -16.92 -0.05
N VAL A 61 19.28 -16.63 0.58
CA VAL A 61 20.11 -17.62 1.28
C VAL A 61 19.43 -18.25 2.51
N ALA A 62 18.44 -17.56 3.09
CA ALA A 62 17.67 -18.03 4.24
C ALA A 62 16.31 -18.66 3.83
N GLY A 63 15.94 -18.60 2.54
CA GLY A 63 14.69 -19.14 2.03
C GLY A 63 14.87 -20.50 1.34
N THR A 64 13.77 -21.24 1.17
CA THR A 64 13.77 -22.52 0.43
C THR A 64 13.79 -22.35 -1.09
N GLY A 65 13.67 -21.11 -1.58
CA GLY A 65 13.47 -20.79 -2.99
C GLY A 65 12.01 -20.89 -3.42
N ILE A 66 11.76 -20.45 -4.65
CA ILE A 66 10.51 -20.64 -5.39
C ILE A 66 10.83 -21.50 -6.60
N ILE A 67 10.08 -22.57 -6.82
CA ILE A 67 10.30 -23.58 -7.86
C ILE A 67 9.19 -23.45 -8.91
N LYS A 68 9.49 -23.73 -10.18
CA LYS A 68 8.48 -23.76 -11.25
C LYS A 68 7.49 -24.91 -11.03
N PRO A 69 6.18 -24.75 -11.35
CA PRO A 69 5.58 -23.56 -11.96
C PRO A 69 5.45 -22.39 -11.00
N PHE A 70 5.01 -22.58 -9.75
CA PHE A 70 5.09 -21.58 -8.70
C PHE A 70 4.88 -22.26 -7.33
N GLU A 71 5.93 -22.88 -6.81
CA GLU A 71 5.91 -23.68 -5.58
C GLU A 71 6.93 -23.15 -4.57
N CYS A 72 6.54 -23.06 -3.30
CA CYS A 72 7.43 -22.67 -2.20
C CYS A 72 6.89 -23.18 -0.87
N LEU A 73 7.71 -23.11 0.19
CA LEU A 73 7.31 -23.52 1.54
C LEU A 73 6.18 -22.66 2.11
N SER A 74 6.14 -21.37 1.74
CA SER A 74 5.15 -20.40 2.20
C SER A 74 3.84 -20.53 1.42
N ARG A 75 3.34 -19.40 0.91
CA ARG A 75 1.95 -19.27 0.45
C ARG A 75 1.77 -19.43 -1.05
N CYS A 76 2.71 -20.04 -1.77
CA CYS A 76 2.61 -20.21 -3.21
C CYS A 76 1.37 -21.03 -3.63
N SER A 77 0.90 -21.94 -2.77
CA SER A 77 -0.34 -22.71 -2.99
C SER A 77 -1.61 -21.86 -3.07
N ASP A 78 -1.60 -20.63 -2.55
CA ASP A 78 -2.72 -19.70 -2.68
C ASP A 78 -2.88 -19.18 -4.11
N PHE A 79 -1.84 -19.33 -4.94
CA PHE A 79 -1.74 -18.77 -6.28
C PHE A 79 -1.51 -19.86 -7.35
N PRO A 80 -2.44 -20.81 -7.52
CA PRO A 80 -2.26 -21.95 -8.42
C PRO A 80 -2.19 -21.56 -9.90
N ALA A 81 -2.62 -20.35 -10.26
CA ALA A 81 -2.55 -19.81 -11.61
C ALA A 81 -1.26 -19.02 -11.89
N PHE A 82 -0.33 -18.97 -10.93
CA PHE A 82 0.93 -18.28 -11.11
C PHE A 82 1.95 -19.14 -11.86
N GLU A 83 2.72 -18.50 -12.73
CA GLU A 83 3.92 -19.05 -13.35
C GLU A 83 5.14 -18.20 -13.02
N LEU A 84 6.15 -18.82 -12.42
CA LEU A 84 7.43 -18.20 -12.09
C LEU A 84 8.24 -17.94 -13.36
N VAL A 85 8.48 -16.66 -13.64
CA VAL A 85 9.38 -16.23 -14.70
C VAL A 85 10.82 -16.30 -14.23
N ARG A 86 11.12 -15.65 -13.09
CA ARG A 86 12.49 -15.51 -12.57
C ARG A 86 12.49 -15.15 -11.08
N THR A 87 13.51 -15.60 -10.36
CA THR A 87 13.90 -15.07 -9.04
C THR A 87 15.25 -14.37 -9.13
N TRP A 88 15.52 -13.41 -8.23
CA TRP A 88 16.85 -12.84 -8.06
C TRP A 88 17.18 -12.65 -6.57
N ASN A 89 18.48 -12.66 -6.27
CA ASN A 89 19.05 -12.30 -4.98
C ASN A 89 20.48 -11.82 -5.24
N THR A 90 20.82 -10.60 -4.84
CA THR A 90 22.16 -10.04 -5.05
C THR A 90 23.15 -10.29 -3.91
N GLY A 91 22.71 -10.83 -2.76
CA GLY A 91 23.61 -11.13 -1.63
C GLY A 91 22.98 -10.96 -0.22
N PRO A 92 23.83 -10.88 0.84
CA PRO A 92 23.43 -10.65 2.23
C PRO A 92 23.55 -9.20 2.78
N LEU A 93 24.08 -8.24 2.03
CA LEU A 93 24.27 -6.82 2.34
C LEU A 93 22.98 -5.99 2.23
N LEU A 94 23.03 -4.73 2.69
CA LEU A 94 21.87 -3.82 2.77
C LEU A 94 21.44 -3.22 1.42
N ASP A 95 22.36 -3.17 0.46
CA ASP A 95 22.08 -2.86 -0.94
C ASP A 95 21.55 -4.08 -1.70
N ASP A 96 21.33 -5.21 -1.04
CA ASP A 96 20.82 -6.38 -1.73
C ASP A 96 19.33 -6.32 -1.99
N SER A 97 19.01 -6.57 -3.25
CA SER A 97 17.65 -6.71 -3.74
C SER A 97 17.38 -8.19 -3.98
N SER A 98 16.22 -8.63 -3.53
CA SER A 98 15.73 -9.98 -3.78
C SER A 98 14.26 -9.92 -4.15
N GLY A 99 13.82 -10.87 -4.96
CA GLY A 99 12.44 -10.89 -5.39
C GLY A 99 12.18 -11.90 -6.48
N TYR A 100 11.00 -11.80 -7.07
CA TYR A 100 10.60 -12.64 -8.18
C TYR A 100 9.69 -11.91 -9.17
N ILE A 101 9.65 -12.45 -10.39
CA ILE A 101 8.70 -12.10 -11.43
C ILE A 101 7.80 -13.30 -11.64
N ALA A 102 6.49 -13.10 -11.62
CA ALA A 102 5.50 -14.13 -11.89
C ALA A 102 4.39 -13.62 -12.83
N LEU A 103 3.86 -14.51 -13.65
CA LEU A 103 2.64 -14.30 -14.42
C LEU A 103 1.45 -14.79 -13.62
N ASP A 104 0.39 -14.01 -13.51
CA ASP A 104 -0.92 -14.44 -13.01
C ASP A 104 -1.84 -14.63 -14.22
N HIS A 105 -2.03 -15.89 -14.64
CA HIS A 105 -2.85 -16.18 -15.81
C HIS A 105 -4.35 -16.03 -15.54
N ALA A 106 -4.79 -16.17 -14.29
CA ALA A 106 -6.20 -16.07 -13.92
C ALA A 106 -6.69 -14.62 -14.00
N LYS A 107 -5.85 -13.67 -13.59
CA LYS A 107 -6.19 -12.24 -13.57
C LYS A 107 -5.49 -11.43 -14.67
N GLN A 108 -4.73 -12.12 -15.55
CA GLN A 108 -3.96 -11.52 -16.63
C GLN A 108 -3.05 -10.40 -16.14
N ARG A 109 -2.11 -10.73 -15.27
CA ARG A 109 -1.17 -9.76 -14.69
C ARG A 109 0.26 -10.26 -14.73
N LEU A 110 1.20 -9.35 -14.87
CA LEU A 110 2.62 -9.56 -14.64
C LEU A 110 2.98 -8.92 -13.29
N ILE A 111 3.48 -9.73 -12.37
CA ILE A 111 3.80 -9.33 -11.00
C ILE A 111 5.32 -9.26 -10.83
N VAL A 112 5.81 -8.13 -10.33
CA VAL A 112 7.18 -7.97 -9.83
C VAL A 112 7.11 -7.76 -8.33
N ALA A 113 7.61 -8.73 -7.57
CA ALA A 113 7.56 -8.69 -6.12
C ALA A 113 8.96 -8.54 -5.55
N ILE A 114 9.18 -7.50 -4.74
CA ILE A 114 10.48 -7.10 -4.22
C ILE A 114 10.50 -7.20 -2.69
N ARG A 115 11.45 -7.97 -2.18
CA ARG A 115 11.65 -8.21 -0.75
C ARG A 115 12.30 -6.98 -0.08
N GLY A 116 12.00 -6.79 1.20
CA GLY A 116 12.81 -5.96 2.10
C GLY A 116 14.06 -6.69 2.62
N THR A 117 14.82 -6.05 3.51
CA THR A 117 15.96 -6.67 4.21
C THR A 117 15.49 -7.71 5.23
N TYR A 118 16.26 -8.79 5.44
CA TYR A 118 15.97 -9.78 6.49
C TYR A 118 16.13 -9.22 7.91
N SER A 119 17.09 -8.32 8.12
CA SER A 119 17.33 -7.68 9.42
C SER A 119 16.71 -6.28 9.45
N ILE A 120 15.39 -6.24 9.64
CA ILE A 120 14.64 -4.98 9.75
C ILE A 120 15.17 -4.12 10.91
N SER A 121 15.59 -4.73 12.02
CA SER A 121 16.18 -4.00 13.14
C SER A 121 17.50 -3.32 12.78
N SER A 122 18.37 -4.00 12.03
CA SER A 122 19.59 -3.39 11.50
C SER A 122 19.24 -2.27 10.52
N ALA A 123 18.33 -2.52 9.58
CA ALA A 123 17.89 -1.50 8.62
C ALA A 123 17.34 -0.25 9.32
N LEU A 124 16.52 -0.41 10.37
CA LEU A 124 16.01 0.70 11.17
C LEU A 124 17.14 1.47 11.85
N VAL A 125 18.10 0.78 12.47
CA VAL A 125 19.25 1.43 13.11
C VAL A 125 20.08 2.20 12.08
N ASP A 126 20.34 1.61 10.92
CA ASP A 126 21.14 2.25 9.87
C ASP A 126 20.44 3.50 9.32
N LEU A 127 19.14 3.41 9.06
CA LEU A 127 18.31 4.53 8.58
C LEU A 127 18.13 5.66 9.63
N LEU A 128 18.31 5.36 10.91
CA LEU A 128 18.23 6.34 12.01
C LEU A 128 19.58 6.96 12.38
N THR A 129 20.68 6.22 12.28
CA THR A 129 21.96 6.59 12.93
C THR A 129 23.02 7.10 11.97
N LEU A 130 22.95 6.72 10.70
CA LEU A 130 23.87 7.22 9.67
C LEU A 130 23.17 8.38 8.95
N PRO A 131 23.82 9.56 8.80
CA PRO A 131 23.34 10.57 7.86
C PRO A 131 23.28 9.87 6.50
N ALA A 132 22.06 9.58 6.06
CA ALA A 132 21.85 8.87 4.81
C ALA A 132 22.59 9.60 3.70
N GLU A 133 23.45 8.87 2.99
CA GLU A 133 24.13 9.43 1.83
C GLU A 133 23.06 9.76 0.79
N TYR A 134 22.90 11.04 0.49
CA TYR A 134 22.11 11.49 -0.65
C TYR A 134 22.92 11.27 -1.91
N SER A 135 22.34 10.54 -2.86
CA SER A 135 22.82 10.53 -4.24
C SER A 135 21.87 11.37 -5.09
N PRO A 136 22.38 12.13 -6.07
CA PRO A 136 21.54 12.65 -7.14
C PRO A 136 20.71 11.52 -7.73
N TYR A 137 19.42 11.78 -7.92
CA TYR A 137 18.55 10.82 -8.59
C TYR A 137 18.93 10.76 -10.06
N LEU A 138 19.52 9.63 -10.45
CA LEU A 138 19.86 9.34 -11.83
C LEU A 138 18.60 8.69 -12.42
N GLY A 139 17.74 9.48 -13.08
CA GLY A 139 16.54 8.93 -13.72
C GLY A 139 16.85 7.82 -14.71
N GLY A 140 15.87 6.97 -15.01
CA GLY A 140 16.01 5.90 -16.00
C GLY A 140 16.32 6.42 -17.40
N GLU A 141 16.96 5.58 -18.23
CA GLU A 141 17.14 5.86 -19.66
C GLU A 141 15.75 5.98 -20.34
N GLY A 142 15.55 7.01 -21.17
CA GLY A 142 14.30 7.22 -21.92
C GLY A 142 13.75 8.65 -21.85
N ASP A 143 12.51 8.84 -22.28
CA ASP A 143 11.80 10.13 -22.31
C ASP A 143 11.19 10.47 -20.94
N GLN A 144 12.06 10.62 -19.92
CA GLN A 144 11.65 10.97 -18.56
C GLN A 144 11.85 12.46 -18.29
N PRO A 145 10.87 13.15 -17.66
CA PRO A 145 11.05 14.52 -17.21
C PRO A 145 12.22 14.61 -16.23
N VAL A 146 13.14 15.54 -16.47
CA VAL A 146 14.32 15.73 -15.62
C VAL A 146 13.91 16.15 -14.21
N CYS A 147 14.43 15.43 -13.22
CA CYS A 147 14.22 15.73 -11.80
C CYS A 147 15.34 16.67 -11.31
N HIS A 148 15.09 17.97 -11.26
CA HIS A 148 16.10 18.95 -10.82
C HIS A 148 16.26 18.97 -9.30
N SER A 149 17.52 18.94 -8.82
CA SER A 149 17.85 18.94 -7.38
C SER A 149 17.28 17.76 -6.59
N CYS A 150 16.90 16.69 -7.28
CA CYS A 150 16.38 15.49 -6.66
C CYS A 150 17.51 14.66 -6.09
N SER A 151 17.35 14.28 -4.83
CA SER A 151 18.30 13.42 -4.15
C SER A 151 17.54 12.32 -3.41
N VAL A 152 18.05 11.11 -3.51
CA VAL A 152 17.47 9.91 -2.90
C VAL A 152 18.48 9.23 -2.00
N HIS A 153 18.00 8.34 -1.14
CA HIS A 153 18.86 7.51 -0.31
C HIS A 153 19.75 6.62 -1.21
N ALA A 154 21.07 6.80 -1.16
CA ALA A 154 22.00 6.14 -2.05
C ALA A 154 21.94 4.61 -1.94
N GLY A 155 21.66 4.07 -0.75
CA GLY A 155 21.46 2.63 -0.55
C GLY A 155 20.29 2.07 -1.35
N PHE A 156 19.16 2.79 -1.42
CA PHE A 156 17.99 2.34 -2.19
C PHE A 156 18.28 2.42 -3.69
N GLN A 157 18.94 3.48 -4.14
CA GLN A 157 19.31 3.65 -5.55
C GLN A 157 20.31 2.58 -6.00
N ARG A 158 21.32 2.25 -5.18
CA ARG A 158 22.25 1.14 -5.45
C ARG A 158 21.52 -0.20 -5.50
N SER A 159 20.60 -0.44 -4.57
CA SER A 159 19.83 -1.69 -4.52
C SER A 159 19.02 -1.92 -5.80
N TRP A 160 18.36 -0.89 -6.31
CA TRP A 160 17.72 -0.98 -7.61
C TRP A 160 18.74 -1.14 -8.75
N GLY A 161 19.79 -0.30 -8.80
CA GLY A 161 20.78 -0.32 -9.87
C GLY A 161 21.47 -1.68 -10.08
N HIS A 162 21.71 -2.45 -9.01
CA HIS A 162 22.28 -3.80 -9.11
C HIS A 162 21.35 -4.83 -9.78
N THR A 163 20.03 -4.60 -9.76
CA THR A 163 19.02 -5.54 -10.27
C THR A 163 18.27 -5.03 -11.50
N GLN A 164 18.32 -3.73 -11.75
CA GLN A 164 17.59 -3.02 -12.81
C GLN A 164 17.70 -3.76 -14.15
N LYS A 165 18.92 -3.97 -14.67
CA LYS A 165 19.10 -4.62 -15.97
C LYS A 165 18.46 -6.01 -16.03
N MET A 166 18.69 -6.84 -15.02
CA MET A 166 18.16 -8.20 -14.99
C MET A 166 16.62 -8.21 -14.97
N VAL A 167 16.02 -7.34 -14.15
CA VAL A 167 14.57 -7.25 -14.02
C VAL A 167 13.96 -6.68 -15.29
N MET A 168 14.48 -5.58 -15.82
CA MET A 168 13.96 -4.91 -17.00
C MET A 168 14.06 -5.78 -18.26
N ASP A 169 15.20 -6.48 -18.46
CA ASP A 169 15.36 -7.44 -19.56
C ASP A 169 14.32 -8.57 -19.47
N ALA A 170 14.12 -9.14 -18.28
CA ALA A 170 13.15 -10.21 -18.09
C ALA A 170 11.70 -9.73 -18.30
N LEU A 171 11.39 -8.48 -17.94
CA LEU A 171 10.06 -7.90 -18.14
C LEU A 171 9.78 -7.59 -19.60
N GLN A 172 10.78 -7.10 -20.35
CA GLN A 172 10.62 -6.77 -21.76
C GLN A 172 10.07 -7.95 -22.57
N ASP A 173 10.61 -9.16 -22.33
CA ASP A 173 10.15 -10.39 -22.96
C ASP A 173 8.70 -10.74 -22.58
N GLN A 174 8.36 -10.57 -21.29
CA GLN A 174 7.03 -10.91 -20.79
C GLN A 174 5.96 -9.93 -21.25
N VAL A 175 6.26 -8.63 -21.25
CA VAL A 175 5.35 -7.59 -21.74
C VAL A 175 5.09 -7.76 -23.24
N ALA A 176 6.11 -8.09 -24.02
CA ALA A 176 5.96 -8.36 -25.46
C ALA A 176 5.09 -9.61 -25.72
N SER A 177 5.25 -10.65 -24.89
CA SER A 177 4.51 -11.92 -25.04
C SER A 177 3.08 -11.85 -24.47
N HIS A 178 2.82 -10.94 -23.54
CA HIS A 178 1.55 -10.79 -22.84
C HIS A 178 1.06 -9.33 -22.85
N PRO A 179 0.79 -8.73 -24.03
CA PRO A 179 0.48 -7.31 -24.13
C PRO A 179 -0.83 -6.89 -23.44
N SER A 180 -1.72 -7.84 -23.14
CA SER A 180 -2.96 -7.58 -22.40
C SER A 180 -2.79 -7.68 -20.88
N TYR A 181 -1.64 -8.09 -20.37
CA TYR A 181 -1.45 -8.31 -18.94
C TYR A 181 -1.19 -6.98 -18.23
N ALA A 182 -1.85 -6.75 -17.11
CA ALA A 182 -1.59 -5.59 -16.27
C ALA A 182 -0.26 -5.76 -15.51
N LEU A 183 0.59 -4.74 -15.50
CA LEU A 183 1.85 -4.77 -14.76
C LEU A 183 1.64 -4.27 -13.32
N HIS A 184 1.99 -5.10 -12.35
CA HIS A 184 1.96 -4.74 -10.93
C HIS A 184 3.33 -4.92 -10.31
N VAL A 185 3.71 -3.97 -9.46
CA VAL A 185 4.93 -4.04 -8.65
C VAL A 185 4.53 -3.99 -7.19
N VAL A 186 5.00 -4.95 -6.40
CA VAL A 186 4.77 -4.99 -4.96
C VAL A 186 6.07 -5.00 -4.18
N GLY A 187 6.10 -4.34 -3.04
CA GLY A 187 7.30 -4.27 -2.21
C GLY A 187 6.99 -4.08 -0.74
N HIS A 188 7.82 -4.65 0.13
CA HIS A 188 7.71 -4.45 1.58
C HIS A 188 9.01 -3.89 2.15
N SER A 189 8.90 -3.03 3.17
CA SER A 189 10.06 -2.40 3.82
C SER A 189 10.92 -1.64 2.79
N LEU A 190 12.24 -1.82 2.82
CA LEU A 190 13.18 -1.34 1.79
C LEU A 190 12.73 -1.67 0.36
N GLY A 191 12.13 -2.84 0.15
CA GLY A 191 11.61 -3.29 -1.14
C GLY A 191 10.50 -2.38 -1.69
N GLY A 192 9.82 -1.61 -0.83
CA GLY A 192 8.84 -0.60 -1.24
C GLY A 192 9.48 0.54 -2.05
N VAL A 193 10.58 1.12 -1.55
CA VAL A 193 11.26 2.21 -2.28
C VAL A 193 11.86 1.69 -3.58
N VAL A 194 12.44 0.49 -3.56
CA VAL A 194 12.97 -0.17 -4.76
C VAL A 194 11.85 -0.45 -5.77
N ALA A 195 10.66 -0.86 -5.33
CA ALA A 195 9.48 -1.01 -6.19
C ALA A 195 9.06 0.31 -6.83
N GLY A 196 9.17 1.43 -6.10
CA GLY A 196 8.90 2.75 -6.65
C GLY A 196 9.91 3.18 -7.71
N PHE A 197 11.20 2.90 -7.53
CA PHE A 197 12.23 3.13 -8.55
C PHE A 197 12.02 2.24 -9.78
N ALA A 198 11.72 0.96 -9.57
CA ALA A 198 11.39 0.04 -10.66
C ALA A 198 10.19 0.53 -11.48
N GLY A 199 9.14 1.03 -10.81
CA GLY A 199 7.98 1.63 -11.47
C GLY A 199 8.33 2.84 -12.35
N LEU A 200 9.26 3.70 -11.92
CA LEU A 200 9.71 4.85 -12.70
C LEU A 200 10.39 4.42 -14.00
N ASP A 201 11.25 3.40 -13.95
CA ASP A 201 11.89 2.84 -15.14
C ASP A 201 10.89 2.15 -16.07
N MET A 202 9.97 1.36 -15.52
CA MET A 202 8.89 0.75 -16.31
C MET A 202 8.05 1.81 -17.05
N MET A 203 7.76 2.95 -16.40
CA MET A 203 7.11 4.07 -17.07
C MET A 203 7.98 4.76 -18.11
N ALA A 204 9.32 4.70 -17.99
CA ALA A 204 10.25 5.21 -19.01
C ALA A 204 10.20 4.38 -20.29
N HIS A 205 9.96 3.07 -20.13
CA HIS A 205 9.71 2.13 -21.23
C HIS A 205 8.28 2.23 -21.81
N GLY A 206 7.47 3.18 -21.36
CA GLY A 206 6.09 3.38 -21.82
C GLY A 206 5.08 2.38 -21.24
N TRP A 207 5.46 1.63 -20.20
CA TRP A 207 4.54 0.74 -19.49
C TRP A 207 3.74 1.49 -18.43
N GLN A 208 2.64 0.86 -17.97
CA GLN A 208 1.73 1.47 -17.00
C GLN A 208 1.64 0.61 -15.73
N PRO A 209 2.71 0.57 -14.91
CA PRO A 209 2.73 -0.23 -13.71
C PRO A 209 1.74 0.32 -12.66
N THR A 210 1.19 -0.58 -11.84
CA THR A 210 0.52 -0.22 -10.60
C THR A 210 1.36 -0.71 -9.42
N ILE A 211 1.81 0.21 -8.58
CA ILE A 211 2.74 -0.03 -7.49
C ILE A 211 1.96 -0.14 -6.17
N THR A 212 2.30 -1.12 -5.33
CA THR A 212 1.72 -1.27 -4.00
C THR A 212 2.81 -1.64 -3.00
N THR A 213 3.03 -0.77 -2.03
CA THR A 213 4.11 -0.94 -1.06
C THR A 213 3.56 -1.07 0.35
N PHE A 214 4.27 -1.80 1.21
CA PHE A 214 3.92 -2.04 2.60
C PHE A 214 5.09 -1.62 3.48
N GLY A 215 4.88 -0.68 4.39
CA GLY A 215 5.95 -0.24 5.31
C GLY A 215 7.11 0.44 4.59
N GLU A 216 6.82 1.16 3.51
CA GLU A 216 7.85 1.84 2.71
C GLU A 216 8.49 3.00 3.50
N PRO A 217 9.84 3.02 3.67
CA PRO A 217 10.55 4.16 4.25
C PRO A 217 10.58 5.37 3.30
N ARG A 218 11.01 6.53 3.81
CA ARG A 218 11.16 7.75 3.02
C ARG A 218 12.32 7.60 2.03
N GLY A 219 12.03 7.77 0.74
CA GLY A 219 12.99 7.50 -0.33
C GLY A 219 13.93 8.66 -0.70
N GLY A 220 13.53 9.91 -0.48
CA GLY A 220 14.30 11.07 -0.94
C GLY A 220 13.90 12.41 -0.37
N ASN A 221 14.54 13.45 -0.89
CA ASN A 221 14.34 14.83 -0.47
C ASN A 221 13.02 15.41 -1.02
N LYS A 222 12.69 16.63 -0.58
CA LYS A 222 11.50 17.36 -1.04
C LYS A 222 11.37 17.45 -2.57
N ALA A 223 12.45 17.82 -3.26
CA ALA A 223 12.43 17.95 -4.72
C ALA A 223 12.10 16.62 -5.40
N PHE A 224 12.68 15.52 -4.91
CA PHE A 224 12.35 14.18 -5.40
C PHE A 224 10.89 13.82 -5.13
N VAL A 225 10.38 14.05 -3.91
CA VAL A 225 8.99 13.74 -3.55
C VAL A 225 7.99 14.49 -4.42
N GLU A 226 8.16 15.80 -4.60
CA GLU A 226 7.25 16.62 -5.42
C GLU A 226 7.22 16.13 -6.88
N TRP A 227 8.39 15.80 -7.43
CA TRP A 227 8.51 15.23 -8.77
C TRP A 227 7.92 13.81 -8.86
N PHE A 228 8.12 12.98 -7.84
CA PHE A 228 7.61 11.63 -7.75
C PHE A 228 6.09 11.60 -7.70
N ASP A 229 5.49 12.43 -6.83
CA ASP A 229 4.05 12.59 -6.72
C ASP A 229 3.44 13.06 -8.05
N ALA A 230 4.09 14.00 -8.75
CA ALA A 230 3.67 14.42 -10.07
C ALA A 230 3.75 13.26 -11.09
N ARG A 231 4.80 12.45 -11.07
CA ARG A 231 5.01 11.36 -12.03
C ARG A 231 3.98 10.24 -11.91
N TYR A 232 3.50 10.00 -10.69
CA TYR A 232 2.46 9.00 -10.38
C TYR A 232 1.04 9.59 -10.31
N GLY A 233 0.87 10.90 -10.53
CA GLY A 233 -0.44 11.57 -10.48
C GLY A 233 -1.01 11.75 -9.07
N LEU A 234 -0.19 11.67 -8.02
CA LEU A 234 -0.64 11.64 -6.62
C LEU A 234 -1.08 13.01 -6.08
N ASN A 235 -0.83 14.08 -6.83
CA ASN A 235 -1.26 15.45 -6.50
C ASN A 235 -2.69 15.76 -6.98
N GLU A 236 -3.33 14.86 -7.74
CA GLU A 236 -4.63 15.11 -8.37
C GLU A 236 -5.80 14.94 -7.39
N SER A 237 -6.30 16.05 -6.85
CA SER A 237 -7.45 16.07 -5.93
C SER A 237 -8.75 15.48 -6.49
N THR A 238 -8.88 15.35 -7.81
CA THR A 238 -10.08 14.82 -8.48
C THR A 238 -10.00 13.33 -8.79
N GLN A 239 -8.87 12.68 -8.51
CA GLN A 239 -8.68 11.26 -8.81
C GLN A 239 -9.46 10.39 -7.82
N ASP A 240 -10.11 9.35 -8.33
CA ASP A 240 -10.68 8.29 -7.49
C ASP A 240 -9.54 7.60 -6.73
N ARG A 241 -9.45 7.89 -5.43
CA ARG A 241 -8.38 7.43 -4.54
C ARG A 241 -8.31 5.90 -4.45
N ASN A 242 -9.41 5.21 -4.76
CA ASN A 242 -9.42 3.74 -4.82
C ASN A 242 -8.71 3.16 -6.05
N LYS A 243 -8.29 4.02 -6.99
CA LYS A 243 -7.65 3.63 -8.26
C LYS A 243 -6.26 4.25 -8.45
N LEU A 244 -5.64 4.72 -7.37
CA LEU A 244 -4.27 5.25 -7.41
C LEU A 244 -3.31 4.23 -8.01
N LYS A 245 -2.41 4.71 -8.86
CA LYS A 245 -1.37 3.89 -9.49
C LYS A 245 -0.17 3.63 -8.61
N TYR A 246 0.02 4.45 -7.57
CA TYR A 246 0.97 4.19 -6.50
C TYR A 246 0.22 4.18 -5.17
N ARG A 247 0.36 3.08 -4.42
CA ARG A 247 -0.39 2.84 -3.19
C ARG A 247 0.61 2.51 -2.08
N ARG A 248 0.82 3.44 -1.15
CA ARG A 248 1.75 3.28 -0.02
C ARG A 248 0.96 2.85 1.22
N VAL A 249 0.99 1.57 1.57
CA VAL A 249 0.28 1.03 2.74
C VAL A 249 1.14 1.20 3.98
N THR A 250 0.60 1.86 4.99
CA THR A 250 1.24 2.09 6.30
C THR A 250 0.42 1.45 7.41
N HIS A 251 1.08 1.14 8.53
CA HIS A 251 0.46 0.49 9.68
C HIS A 251 0.76 1.30 10.94
N VAL A 252 -0.22 1.37 11.85
CA VAL A 252 -0.06 2.06 13.14
C VAL A 252 1.15 1.52 13.92
N ASP A 253 1.93 2.39 14.55
CA ASP A 253 3.16 2.04 15.28
C ASP A 253 4.31 1.44 14.45
N ASP A 254 4.19 1.35 13.11
CA ASP A 254 5.32 1.01 12.25
C ASP A 254 6.32 2.19 12.19
N PRO A 255 7.58 2.00 12.66
CA PRO A 255 8.59 3.05 12.61
C PRO A 255 9.19 3.26 11.23
N ILE A 256 9.11 2.28 10.31
CA ILE A 256 9.86 2.31 9.05
C ILE A 256 9.39 3.43 8.10
N PRO A 257 8.09 3.68 7.91
CA PRO A 257 7.62 4.81 7.09
C PRO A 257 8.03 6.20 7.62
N GLN A 258 8.53 6.25 8.85
CA GLN A 258 8.99 7.47 9.51
C GLN A 258 10.50 7.67 9.43
N VAL A 259 11.23 6.78 8.72
CA VAL A 259 12.68 6.89 8.53
C VAL A 259 13.06 6.92 7.04
N PRO A 260 14.20 7.55 6.67
CA PRO A 260 15.05 8.39 7.52
C PRO A 260 14.30 9.62 8.09
N PRO A 261 14.77 10.21 9.20
CA PRO A 261 14.09 11.34 9.85
C PRO A 261 13.94 12.57 8.95
N THR A 262 12.91 13.39 9.20
CA THR A 262 12.64 14.60 8.41
C THR A 262 13.72 15.67 8.60
N GLU A 263 14.41 15.65 9.75
CA GLU A 263 15.55 16.51 10.07
C GLU A 263 16.74 16.24 9.16
N PHE A 264 16.82 15.05 8.57
CA PHE A 264 17.81 14.73 7.53
C PHE A 264 17.35 15.13 6.13
N GLY A 265 16.20 15.80 6.00
CA GLY A 265 15.65 16.31 4.75
C GLY A 265 14.81 15.31 3.93
N PHE A 266 14.58 14.10 4.48
CA PHE A 266 13.78 13.07 3.83
C PHE A 266 12.29 13.32 4.09
N LEU A 267 11.46 13.17 3.06
CA LEU A 267 10.02 13.33 3.17
C LEU A 267 9.30 12.08 2.63
N PRO A 268 8.14 11.73 3.20
CA PRO A 268 7.24 10.76 2.58
C PRO A 268 6.62 11.39 1.32
N HIS A 269 6.25 10.56 0.36
CA HIS A 269 5.42 10.95 -0.78
C HIS A 269 3.93 10.67 -0.49
N ALA A 270 3.01 11.18 -1.31
CA ALA A 270 1.56 11.02 -1.14
C ALA A 270 1.07 9.60 -1.51
N GLY A 271 -0.25 9.39 -1.58
CA GLY A 271 -0.84 8.08 -1.96
C GLY A 271 -0.89 7.05 -0.83
N GLU A 272 -0.90 7.52 0.42
CA GLU A 272 -0.93 6.65 1.59
C GLU A 272 -2.32 6.07 1.87
N ILE A 273 -2.31 4.77 2.21
CA ILE A 273 -3.44 4.01 2.74
C ILE A 273 -3.03 3.49 4.11
N TYR A 274 -3.61 4.06 5.15
CA TYR A 274 -3.23 3.81 6.53
C TYR A 274 -4.13 2.75 7.17
N ILE A 275 -3.50 1.75 7.80
CA ILE A 275 -4.15 0.73 8.63
C ILE A 275 -4.07 1.19 10.09
N SER A 276 -5.23 1.55 10.64
CA SER A 276 -5.35 2.09 11.99
C SER A 276 -5.42 1.04 13.10
N LYS A 277 -5.77 -0.20 12.77
CA LYS A 277 -5.86 -1.31 13.73
C LYS A 277 -4.50 -1.99 13.91
N ALA A 278 -4.00 -1.94 15.15
CA ALA A 278 -2.71 -2.53 15.50
C ALA A 278 -2.69 -4.06 15.39
N ALA A 279 -3.80 -4.72 15.71
CA ALA A 279 -3.88 -6.18 15.72
C ALA A 279 -4.23 -6.76 14.34
N LEU A 280 -3.61 -7.91 14.02
CA LEU A 280 -3.99 -8.69 12.85
C LEU A 280 -5.30 -9.47 13.07
N SER A 281 -6.15 -9.66 12.06
CA SER A 281 -6.13 -8.97 10.76
C SER A 281 -6.99 -7.69 10.82
N PRO A 282 -6.66 -6.65 10.03
CA PRO A 282 -7.50 -5.47 9.91
C PRO A 282 -8.80 -5.78 9.18
N ASP A 283 -9.84 -5.02 9.51
CA ASP A 283 -11.13 -4.99 8.83
C ASP A 283 -11.18 -3.82 7.83
N LEU A 284 -12.14 -3.84 6.91
CA LEU A 284 -12.31 -2.77 5.91
C LEU A 284 -12.39 -1.37 6.53
N ALA A 285 -13.04 -1.25 7.69
CA ALA A 285 -13.22 0.02 8.40
C ALA A 285 -11.93 0.57 8.99
N ASP A 286 -10.88 -0.26 9.11
CA ASP A 286 -9.59 0.14 9.68
C ASP A 286 -8.67 0.80 8.65
N LEU A 287 -9.03 0.73 7.35
CA LEU A 287 -8.28 1.32 6.24
C LEU A 287 -8.82 2.69 5.88
N GLN A 288 -7.91 3.66 5.76
CA GLN A 288 -8.23 4.98 5.27
C GLN A 288 -7.17 5.55 4.33
N HIS A 289 -7.61 6.29 3.32
CA HIS A 289 -6.76 7.12 2.50
C HIS A 289 -6.32 8.38 3.25
N CYS A 290 -5.06 8.75 3.05
CA CYS A 290 -4.43 9.90 3.71
C CYS A 290 -4.21 11.06 2.73
N MET A 291 -4.44 12.28 3.21
CA MET A 291 -4.42 13.48 2.38
C MET A 291 -2.99 14.03 2.25
N GLY A 292 -2.47 14.05 1.01
CA GLY A 292 -1.11 14.48 0.73
C GLY A 292 -0.07 13.54 1.36
N SER A 293 1.14 14.05 1.56
CA SER A 293 2.27 13.30 2.12
C SER A 293 2.36 13.31 3.65
N MET A 294 1.71 14.26 4.32
CA MET A 294 1.93 14.57 5.75
C MET A 294 0.61 14.68 6.53
N ASP A 295 -0.33 13.76 6.29
CA ASP A 295 -1.63 13.74 6.98
C ASP A 295 -1.48 13.33 8.45
N LYS A 296 -1.80 14.26 9.37
CA LYS A 296 -1.73 14.01 10.82
C LYS A 296 -2.71 12.95 11.33
N ASN A 297 -3.73 12.59 10.55
CA ASN A 297 -4.64 11.50 10.90
C ASN A 297 -4.08 10.11 10.53
N CYS A 298 -2.89 10.05 9.93
CA CYS A 298 -2.24 8.82 9.46
C CYS A 298 -0.84 8.67 10.07
N ILE A 299 0.11 8.01 9.39
CA ILE A 299 1.41 7.71 9.96
C ILE A 299 2.19 8.98 10.37
N ALA A 300 2.01 10.08 9.64
CA ALA A 300 2.68 11.35 9.92
C ALA A 300 2.23 11.97 11.26
N GLY A 301 1.06 11.58 11.80
CA GLY A 301 0.61 12.00 13.13
C GLY A 301 1.44 11.43 14.27
N GLN A 302 2.20 10.35 14.03
CA GLN A 302 3.08 9.71 15.01
C GLN A 302 4.51 10.27 14.98
N ASP A 303 4.81 11.13 14.01
CA ASP A 303 6.13 11.75 13.89
C ASP A 303 6.27 12.90 14.93
N PRO A 304 7.22 12.79 15.88
CA PRO A 304 7.39 13.78 16.94
C PRO A 304 7.82 15.16 16.41
N THR A 305 8.32 15.26 15.18
CA THR A 305 8.75 16.52 14.55
C THR A 305 7.60 17.29 13.91
N ILE A 306 6.51 16.58 13.58
CA ILE A 306 5.31 17.12 12.94
C ILE A 306 4.23 17.45 14.00
N GLY A 307 4.29 16.73 15.14
CA GLY A 307 3.44 16.89 16.33
C GLY A 307 3.87 18.02 17.26
N GLY A 308 3.99 19.24 16.75
CA GLY A 308 4.13 20.43 17.59
C GLY A 308 2.81 20.75 18.31
N ASP A 309 2.57 20.13 19.47
CA ASP A 309 1.78 20.72 20.54
C ASP A 309 2.54 20.58 21.86
N LEU A 310 3.18 21.66 22.30
CA LEU A 310 3.70 21.83 23.66
C LEU A 310 2.52 22.17 24.59
N GLY A 311 1.50 21.32 24.59
CA GLY A 311 0.27 21.44 25.39
C GLY A 311 0.32 20.51 26.60
N GLU A 312 0.80 21.05 27.72
CA GLU A 312 0.37 20.75 29.10
C GLU A 312 -0.19 19.34 29.40
N HIS A 313 0.64 18.29 29.37
CA HIS A 313 0.34 17.05 30.08
C HIS A 313 1.00 17.06 31.46
N SER A 314 0.12 17.09 32.46
CA SER A 314 0.35 17.19 33.89
C SER A 314 1.44 16.24 34.40
N ALA A 315 2.26 16.76 35.31
CA ALA A 315 3.26 16.03 36.07
C ALA A 315 2.62 14.89 36.88
N GLY A 316 2.59 13.69 36.29
CA GLY A 316 2.44 12.42 36.98
C GLY A 316 3.71 11.62 36.76
N PHE A 317 4.53 11.49 37.79
CA PHE A 317 5.77 10.74 37.78
C PHE A 317 5.48 9.23 37.67
N SER A 318 5.11 8.77 36.48
CA SER A 318 5.18 7.37 36.09
C SER A 318 6.48 7.20 35.34
N LEU A 319 7.33 6.27 35.80
CA LEU A 319 8.62 5.95 35.21
C LEU A 319 8.40 5.36 33.80
N HIS A 320 8.08 6.22 32.83
CA HIS A 320 7.82 5.82 31.46
C HIS A 320 9.17 5.53 30.82
N VAL A 321 9.45 4.24 30.64
CA VAL A 321 10.60 3.78 29.87
C VAL A 321 10.52 4.46 28.49
N PRO A 322 11.56 5.20 28.04
CA PRO A 322 11.50 5.92 26.77
C PRO A 322 11.19 4.98 25.62
N ALA A 323 10.33 5.38 24.67
CA ALA A 323 9.82 4.54 23.58
C ALA A 323 10.91 3.83 22.76
N ARG A 324 12.17 4.30 22.80
CA ARG A 324 13.37 3.61 22.28
C ARG A 324 13.62 2.20 22.82
N TRP A 325 13.01 1.81 23.95
CA TRP A 325 13.11 0.46 24.53
C TRP A 325 11.94 -0.47 24.14
N LYS A 326 10.98 0.01 23.31
CA LYS A 326 9.90 -0.80 22.72
C LYS A 326 10.20 -1.23 21.27
N LEU A 327 11.47 -1.26 20.88
CA LEU A 327 11.92 -1.59 19.51
C LEU A 327 11.25 -2.87 18.97
N TRP A 328 11.07 -3.89 19.82
CA TRP A 328 10.46 -5.16 19.43
C TRP A 328 8.99 -5.06 19.02
N ASN A 329 8.18 -4.27 19.75
CA ASN A 329 6.77 -4.09 19.40
C ASN A 329 6.61 -3.30 18.09
N MET A 330 7.50 -2.32 17.87
CA MET A 330 7.58 -1.53 16.63
C MET A 330 8.00 -2.40 15.42
N LEU A 331 8.90 -3.36 15.64
CA LEU A 331 9.31 -4.32 14.60
C LEU A 331 8.21 -5.34 14.27
N PHE A 332 7.28 -5.62 15.19
CA PHE A 332 6.09 -6.41 14.88
C PHE A 332 5.09 -5.62 14.04
N ALA A 333 4.83 -4.35 14.38
CA ALA A 333 3.97 -3.47 13.58
C ALA A 333 4.46 -3.37 12.13
N HIS A 334 5.78 -3.24 11.93
CA HIS A 334 6.37 -3.23 10.59
C HIS A 334 6.12 -4.51 9.78
N ARG A 335 5.78 -5.62 10.43
CA ARG A 335 5.50 -6.88 9.73
C ARG A 335 4.00 -7.13 9.58
N ASP A 336 3.15 -6.43 10.30
CA ASP A 336 1.73 -6.75 10.45
C ASP A 336 0.88 -6.00 9.40
N TYR A 337 1.00 -6.42 8.13
CA TYR A 337 0.26 -5.88 6.99
C TYR A 337 -0.74 -6.90 6.46
N PHE A 338 -1.97 -6.91 7.00
CA PHE A 338 -3.02 -7.94 6.78
C PHE A 338 -2.67 -9.34 7.33
N TRP A 339 -1.41 -9.70 7.18
CA TRP A 339 -0.70 -10.89 7.64
C TRP A 339 0.63 -10.47 8.22
N ARG A 340 1.23 -11.32 9.06
CA ARG A 340 2.60 -11.10 9.48
C ARG A 340 3.57 -11.50 8.37
N LEU A 341 4.06 -10.49 7.66
CA LEU A 341 5.02 -10.65 6.57
C LEU A 341 6.41 -11.01 7.10
N GLY A 342 7.28 -11.53 6.25
CA GLY A 342 8.72 -11.59 6.52
C GLY A 342 9.29 -12.96 6.80
N LEU A 343 8.52 -14.04 6.65
CA LEU A 343 8.98 -15.41 6.91
C LEU A 343 8.50 -16.38 5.84
N CYS A 344 9.42 -17.24 5.37
CA CYS A 344 9.06 -18.36 4.52
C CYS A 344 8.81 -19.62 5.38
N VAL A 345 7.56 -19.86 5.77
CA VAL A 345 7.17 -20.98 6.65
C VAL A 345 5.91 -21.69 6.13
N PRO A 346 5.69 -22.99 6.43
CA PRO A 346 4.53 -23.74 5.97
C PRO A 346 3.20 -23.03 6.24
N GLY A 347 2.40 -22.82 5.19
CA GLY A 347 1.08 -22.18 5.30
C GLY A 347 1.10 -20.66 5.51
N GLY A 348 2.28 -20.03 5.58
CA GLY A 348 2.42 -18.61 5.92
C GLY A 348 2.41 -18.35 7.42
N ASP A 349 1.93 -17.17 7.85
CA ASP A 349 1.95 -16.74 9.25
C ASP A 349 1.31 -17.78 10.21
N PRO A 350 2.08 -18.36 11.14
CA PRO A 350 1.58 -19.38 12.05
C PRO A 350 0.55 -18.85 13.07
N GLY A 351 0.44 -17.52 13.25
CA GLY A 351 -0.43 -16.88 14.25
C GLY A 351 -1.94 -17.10 14.07
N ARG A 352 -2.39 -17.69 12.96
CA ARG A 352 -3.80 -18.06 12.73
C ARG A 352 -4.12 -19.55 12.90
N TYR A 353 -3.13 -20.44 13.06
CA TYR A 353 -3.43 -21.86 13.28
C TYR A 353 -4.25 -22.10 14.57
N GLU A 354 -4.17 -21.20 15.54
CA GLU A 354 -4.92 -21.28 16.79
C GLU A 354 -6.41 -20.90 16.64
N GLU A 355 -6.81 -20.23 15.55
CA GLU A 355 -8.21 -19.85 15.32
C GLU A 355 -9.03 -20.93 14.59
N HIS A 356 -8.38 -22.00 14.10
CA HIS A 356 -9.02 -23.09 13.35
C HIS A 356 -8.97 -24.45 14.06
N LEU A 357 -8.50 -24.50 15.30
CA LEU A 357 -8.69 -25.67 16.14
C LEU A 357 -10.15 -25.71 16.61
N PRO A 358 -10.89 -26.82 16.44
CA PRO A 358 -12.21 -26.94 17.05
C PRO A 358 -12.05 -26.75 18.56
N ARG A 359 -12.77 -25.79 19.13
CA ARG A 359 -12.86 -25.63 20.57
C ARG A 359 -13.47 -26.92 21.12
N GLY A 360 -12.63 -27.76 21.70
CA GLY A 360 -13.02 -29.00 22.39
C GLY A 360 -13.73 -28.71 23.70
#